data_AF-A0A8B8M6W8-F1
#
_entry.id   AF-A0A8B8M6W8-F1
#
_cell.length_a   1.000
_cell.length_b   1.000
_cell.length_c   1.000
_cell.angle_alpha   90.00
_cell.angle_beta   90.00
_cell.angle_gamma   90.00
#
_symmetry.space_group_name_H-M   'P 1'
#
loop_
_entity.id
_entity.type
_entity.pdbx_description
1 polymer ?
#
loop_
_entity_poly.entity_id
_entity_poly.type
_entity_poly.pdbx_seq_one_letter_code
_entity_poly.pdbx_strand_id
1 'polypeptide(L)'
;MGNEFRCIRSIRIYRSFHIRAYPNCWFSLCMAKGGIRMVLILDYLDNKKNIETVMNSIEFPLLDRTTKNSVISTTLNDLSNWSRLSSLWPLLYGTSCCFIEFASLIGSRFDFDRYGLVPRSSPRQADLILTAGTVTMKMAPSLVRLYEQMPEPKYVIAMGACTITGGMFSTDSYSTVRGVDKLIPVDVYLPGCPPKPEAIIDAITKLRKKISREIYEDKMSSQRENRSPGGLLASVYHLTRIEYGINQPEEICIKVFVARKNPRIPSIFWVWKSADFQEKESYDMLGISYDNHPRLKRILMPESWLGWPLRKDYIAPNFYEIQDAH
;
A
#
# COMPACT_ATOMS: atom_id res chain seq x y z
N MET A 1 -29.42 -29.84 -3.34
CA MET A 1 -30.63 -29.15 -2.83
C MET A 1 -30.24 -27.70 -2.69
N GLY A 2 -30.31 -26.89 -3.73
CA GLY A 2 -31.56 -26.44 -4.36
C GLY A 2 -31.75 -25.00 -3.88
N ASN A 3 -31.19 -24.06 -4.64
CA ASN A 3 -31.20 -22.65 -4.31
C ASN A 3 -31.76 -21.94 -5.56
N GLU A 4 -32.86 -21.21 -5.37
CA GLU A 4 -33.66 -20.55 -6.40
C GLU A 4 -34.09 -19.16 -5.89
N PHE A 5 -33.71 -18.12 -6.62
CA PHE A 5 -34.39 -16.83 -6.67
C PHE A 5 -34.55 -16.42 -8.14
N ARG A 6 -35.27 -15.33 -8.32
CA ARG A 6 -36.05 -15.01 -9.52
C ARG A 6 -35.63 -13.62 -10.00
N CYS A 7 -35.36 -13.53 -11.30
CA CYS A 7 -34.92 -12.35 -12.04
C CYS A 7 -36.09 -11.50 -12.58
N ILE A 8 -35.93 -10.17 -12.72
CA ILE A 8 -36.85 -9.30 -13.49
C ILE A 8 -36.12 -8.17 -14.27
N ARG A 9 -36.36 -8.16 -15.60
CA ARG A 9 -36.39 -7.09 -16.64
C ARG A 9 -35.12 -6.44 -17.26
N SER A 10 -34.87 -6.82 -18.52
CA SER A 10 -34.88 -6.05 -19.82
C SER A 10 -34.32 -4.61 -19.94
N ILE A 11 -33.37 -4.39 -20.89
CA ILE A 11 -33.53 -3.62 -22.16
C ILE A 11 -32.27 -3.67 -23.08
N ARG A 12 -32.55 -3.54 -24.40
CA ARG A 12 -31.81 -3.69 -25.69
C ARG A 12 -30.41 -3.08 -25.90
N ILE A 13 -29.65 -3.76 -26.78
CA ILE A 13 -28.35 -3.43 -27.39
C ILE A 13 -28.51 -3.24 -28.92
N TYR A 14 -27.70 -2.36 -29.53
CA TYR A 14 -27.59 -2.19 -31.00
C TYR A 14 -26.30 -2.83 -31.57
N ARG A 15 -26.50 -3.83 -32.46
CA ARG A 15 -25.63 -4.47 -33.49
C ARG A 15 -24.36 -5.25 -33.05
N SER A 16 -24.29 -6.50 -33.51
CA SER A 16 -23.20 -7.47 -33.34
C SER A 16 -22.64 -7.93 -34.70
N PHE A 17 -21.34 -8.25 -34.75
CA PHE A 17 -20.72 -9.01 -35.86
C PHE A 17 -20.46 -10.45 -35.40
N HIS A 18 -20.83 -11.43 -36.22
CA HIS A 18 -20.75 -12.86 -35.92
C HIS A 18 -19.61 -13.52 -36.70
N ILE A 19 -18.76 -14.28 -35.99
CA ILE A 19 -17.78 -15.20 -36.60
C ILE A 19 -18.01 -16.59 -35.99
N ARG A 20 -18.06 -17.61 -36.85
CA ARG A 20 -18.50 -18.98 -36.52
C ARG A 20 -17.27 -19.88 -36.34
N ALA A 21 -17.10 -20.49 -35.16
CA ALA A 21 -16.00 -21.42 -34.91
C ALA A 21 -16.41 -22.88 -34.59
N TYR A 22 -17.56 -23.22 -33.99
CA TYR A 22 -18.07 -24.62 -33.80
C TYR A 22 -19.59 -24.64 -33.46
N PRO A 23 -20.31 -25.78 -33.44
CA PRO A 23 -21.75 -25.84 -33.79
C PRO A 23 -22.72 -25.17 -32.81
N ASN A 24 -22.40 -24.93 -31.54
CA ASN A 24 -23.38 -24.54 -30.53
C ASN A 24 -22.97 -23.38 -29.59
N CYS A 25 -21.96 -22.57 -29.93
CA CYS A 25 -21.61 -21.36 -29.16
C CYS A 25 -21.65 -20.11 -30.05
N TRP A 26 -22.47 -19.14 -29.66
CA TRP A 26 -22.52 -17.83 -30.30
C TRP A 26 -21.52 -16.89 -29.61
N PHE A 27 -20.53 -16.40 -30.35
CA PHE A 27 -19.67 -15.30 -29.91
C PHE A 27 -20.20 -13.98 -30.49
N SER A 28 -20.26 -12.95 -29.65
CA SER A 28 -20.43 -11.56 -30.08
C SER A 28 -19.21 -10.76 -29.65
N LEU A 29 -18.46 -10.25 -30.63
CA LEU A 29 -17.29 -9.41 -30.42
C LEU A 29 -17.76 -7.94 -30.38
N CYS A 30 -17.60 -7.26 -29.25
CA CYS A 30 -17.90 -5.82 -29.12
C CYS A 30 -16.58 -5.06 -28.91
N MET A 31 -16.11 -4.33 -29.93
CA MET A 31 -14.94 -3.46 -29.81
C MET A 31 -15.38 -2.08 -29.31
N ALA A 32 -14.96 -1.71 -28.09
CA ALA A 32 -14.97 -0.33 -27.61
C ALA A 32 -13.53 0.20 -27.56
N LYS A 33 -13.34 1.48 -27.92
CA LYS A 33 -12.04 2.16 -27.91
C LYS A 33 -11.40 2.09 -26.52
N GLY A 34 -10.20 1.50 -26.42
CA GLY A 34 -9.33 1.64 -25.25
C GLY A 34 -9.14 0.42 -24.34
N GLY A 35 -9.23 -0.81 -24.85
CA GLY A 35 -8.80 -2.01 -24.12
C GLY A 35 -9.53 -3.28 -24.57
N ILE A 36 -8.84 -4.42 -24.53
CA ILE A 36 -9.45 -5.73 -24.81
C ILE A 36 -10.29 -6.13 -23.59
N ARG A 37 -11.59 -5.85 -23.64
CA ARG A 37 -12.60 -6.33 -22.68
C ARG A 37 -13.32 -7.53 -23.28
N MET A 38 -13.33 -8.65 -22.57
CA MET A 38 -14.07 -9.85 -22.97
C MET A 38 -15.15 -10.15 -21.92
N VAL A 39 -16.39 -10.25 -22.37
CA VAL A 39 -17.62 -10.33 -21.58
C VAL A 39 -18.15 -11.77 -21.69
N LEU A 40 -18.32 -12.48 -20.57
CA LEU A 40 -18.91 -13.82 -20.54
C LEU A 40 -20.29 -13.79 -19.89
N ILE A 41 -21.31 -14.11 -20.67
CA ILE A 41 -22.62 -14.52 -20.15
C ILE A 41 -22.51 -15.96 -19.65
N LEU A 42 -22.88 -16.18 -18.39
CA LEU A 42 -23.19 -17.50 -17.85
C LEU A 42 -24.62 -17.50 -17.31
N ASP A 43 -25.44 -18.43 -17.78
CA ASP A 43 -26.76 -18.71 -17.22
C ASP A 43 -26.61 -19.77 -16.10
N TYR A 44 -26.71 -19.40 -14.82
CA TYR A 44 -27.11 -20.36 -13.78
C TYR A 44 -27.64 -19.73 -12.47
N LEU A 45 -28.73 -20.34 -11.98
CA LEU A 45 -29.69 -19.97 -10.93
C LEU A 45 -29.14 -19.49 -9.56
N ASP A 46 -29.84 -18.47 -9.05
CA ASP A 46 -29.79 -17.72 -7.78
C ASP A 46 -29.64 -18.48 -6.43
N ASN A 47 -28.96 -17.88 -5.43
CA ASN A 47 -29.59 -17.58 -4.12
C ASN A 47 -28.80 -16.56 -3.24
N LYS A 48 -29.42 -15.40 -3.09
CA LYS A 48 -29.28 -14.23 -2.20
C LYS A 48 -28.87 -14.47 -0.73
N LYS A 49 -27.86 -13.73 -0.26
CA LYS A 49 -27.82 -13.06 1.07
C LYS A 49 -27.09 -11.71 0.92
N ASN A 50 -27.74 -10.64 1.34
CA ASN A 50 -27.22 -9.27 1.37
C ASN A 50 -25.88 -9.20 2.11
N ILE A 51 -24.84 -8.68 1.46
CA ILE A 51 -23.58 -8.29 2.09
C ILE A 51 -23.28 -6.87 1.61
N GLU A 52 -23.30 -5.93 2.55
CA GLU A 52 -22.94 -4.53 2.31
C GLU A 52 -21.46 -4.44 1.89
N THR A 53 -21.21 -3.81 0.75
CA THR A 53 -19.88 -3.64 0.18
C THR A 53 -19.09 -2.60 0.98
N VAL A 54 -18.15 -3.05 1.82
CA VAL A 54 -17.26 -2.16 2.58
C VAL A 54 -16.18 -1.61 1.64
N MET A 55 -16.25 -0.32 1.33
CA MET A 55 -15.17 0.41 0.65
C MET A 55 -13.94 0.46 1.56
N ASN A 56 -12.82 -0.11 1.10
CA ASN A 56 -11.57 -0.46 1.82
C ASN A 56 -11.58 -1.87 2.42
N SER A 57 -11.35 -2.88 1.58
CA SER A 57 -11.07 -4.25 2.04
C SER A 57 -9.73 -4.28 2.75
N ILE A 58 -9.77 -4.50 4.07
CA ILE A 58 -8.59 -4.86 4.84
C ILE A 58 -8.18 -6.26 4.37
N GLU A 59 -7.03 -6.37 3.69
CA GLU A 59 -6.44 -7.67 3.41
C GLU A 59 -6.08 -8.32 4.74
N PHE A 60 -6.70 -9.46 5.04
CA PHE A 60 -6.28 -10.32 6.14
C PHE A 60 -5.07 -11.12 5.63
N PRO A 61 -3.84 -10.86 6.10
CA PRO A 61 -2.74 -11.71 5.76
C PRO A 61 -3.01 -13.09 6.38
N LEU A 62 -3.18 -14.12 5.54
CA LEU A 62 -3.03 -15.53 5.94
C LEU A 62 -1.54 -15.80 6.17
N LEU A 63 -0.94 -15.06 7.11
CA LEU A 63 0.35 -15.41 7.66
C LEU A 63 0.05 -16.38 8.79
N ASP A 64 0.33 -17.66 8.58
CA ASP A 64 0.38 -18.65 9.65
C ASP A 64 1.50 -18.22 10.60
N ARG A 65 1.17 -17.38 11.60
CA ARG A 65 2.08 -16.89 12.62
C ARG A 65 2.44 -18.06 13.53
N THR A 66 3.27 -18.96 13.03
CA THR A 66 4.02 -19.91 13.85
C THR A 66 5.17 -19.16 14.51
N THR A 67 4.83 -18.19 15.37
CA THR A 67 5.82 -17.54 16.22
C THR A 67 6.38 -18.61 17.15
N LYS A 68 7.62 -19.05 16.92
CA LYS A 68 8.33 -19.97 17.81
C LYS A 68 8.64 -19.22 19.11
N ASN A 69 7.63 -19.09 19.97
CA ASN A 69 7.71 -18.41 21.25
C ASN A 69 8.49 -19.28 22.23
N SER A 70 9.80 -19.20 22.18
CA SER A 70 10.62 -19.60 23.33
C SER A 70 10.56 -18.47 24.37
N VAL A 71 10.41 -18.83 25.64
CA VAL A 71 10.40 -17.87 26.78
C VAL A 71 11.65 -16.97 26.77
N ILE A 72 12.77 -17.47 26.24
CA ILE A 72 14.02 -16.73 26.09
C ILE A 72 13.89 -15.60 25.06
N SER A 73 13.26 -15.86 23.91
CA SER A 73 13.09 -14.85 22.84
C SER A 73 12.20 -13.67 23.29
N THR A 74 11.14 -13.97 24.05
CA THR A 74 10.23 -12.92 24.56
C THR A 74 10.94 -11.99 25.54
N THR A 75 11.79 -12.51 26.44
CA THR A 75 12.54 -11.68 27.39
C THR A 75 13.51 -10.70 26.71
N LEU A 76 14.15 -11.13 25.61
CA LEU A 76 15.05 -10.26 24.83
C LEU A 76 14.26 -9.19 24.07
N ASN A 77 13.11 -9.54 23.52
CA ASN A 77 12.23 -8.57 22.86
C ASN A 77 11.71 -7.53 23.86
N ASP A 78 11.32 -7.96 25.06
CA ASP A 78 10.85 -7.05 26.12
C ASP A 78 11.95 -6.10 26.58
N LEU A 79 13.19 -6.57 26.74
CA LEU A 79 14.33 -5.73 27.06
C LEU A 79 14.64 -4.71 25.95
N SER A 80 14.60 -5.14 24.68
CA SER A 80 14.80 -4.26 23.52
C SER A 80 13.67 -3.22 23.38
N ASN A 81 12.44 -3.62 23.65
CA ASN A 81 11.29 -2.72 23.66
C ASN A 81 11.41 -1.70 24.79
N TRP A 82 11.78 -2.17 25.99
CA TRP A 82 11.98 -1.33 27.16
C TRP A 82 13.09 -0.30 26.95
N SER A 83 14.23 -0.70 26.38
CA SER A 83 15.32 0.25 26.10
C SER A 83 14.86 1.34 25.14
N ARG A 84 14.25 0.96 24.00
CA ARG A 84 13.73 1.91 23.00
C ARG A 84 12.67 2.86 23.54
N LEU A 85 11.68 2.35 24.28
CA LEU A 85 10.63 3.20 24.84
C LEU A 85 11.12 4.08 26.02
N SER A 86 12.26 3.75 26.62
CA SER A 86 12.84 4.51 27.73
C SER A 86 13.76 5.64 27.27
N SER A 87 14.26 5.60 26.03
CA SER A 87 15.26 6.55 25.51
C SER A 87 14.93 7.03 24.10
N LEU A 88 13.72 7.58 23.89
CA LEU A 88 13.33 8.15 22.60
C LEU A 88 13.95 9.53 22.44
N TRP A 89 14.77 9.75 21.41
CA TRP A 89 15.41 11.04 21.11
C TRP A 89 14.71 11.72 19.93
N PRO A 90 13.85 12.71 20.20
CA PRO A 90 13.15 13.41 19.14
C PRO A 90 14.06 14.38 18.41
N LEU A 91 13.86 14.45 17.10
CA LEU A 91 14.46 15.46 16.26
C LEU A 91 13.85 16.82 16.61
N LEU A 92 14.70 17.82 16.83
CA LEU A 92 14.30 19.20 17.02
C LEU A 92 13.76 19.80 15.71
N TYR A 93 12.55 19.38 15.33
CA TYR A 93 11.88 19.74 14.09
C TYR A 93 10.69 20.64 14.39
N GLY A 94 10.60 21.76 13.68
CA GLY A 94 9.47 22.69 13.79
C GLY A 94 9.36 23.57 12.57
N THR A 95 8.13 23.73 12.07
CA THR A 95 7.87 24.56 10.88
C THR A 95 6.90 25.71 11.14
N SER A 96 6.03 25.59 12.14
CA SER A 96 5.01 26.62 12.44
C SER A 96 4.68 26.69 13.94
N CYS A 97 3.49 27.19 14.29
CA CYS A 97 3.05 27.48 15.66
C CYS A 97 3.10 26.28 16.62
N CYS A 98 2.93 25.05 16.13
CA CYS A 98 3.01 23.84 16.96
C CYS A 98 4.41 23.64 17.57
N PHE A 99 5.47 24.21 16.96
CA PHE A 99 6.81 24.11 17.51
C PHE A 99 6.97 24.86 18.83
N ILE A 100 6.21 25.93 19.08
CA ILE A 100 6.30 26.67 20.35
C ILE A 100 5.77 25.81 21.51
N GLU A 101 4.68 25.06 21.28
CA GLU A 101 4.18 24.11 22.28
C GLU A 101 5.10 22.90 22.45
N PHE A 102 5.84 22.51 21.41
CA PHE A 102 6.89 21.51 21.56
C PHE A 102 8.09 22.07 22.35
N ALA A 103 8.50 23.31 22.10
CA ALA A 103 9.58 23.96 22.80
C ALA A 103 9.25 24.22 24.28
N SER A 104 7.97 24.43 24.62
CA SER A 104 7.54 24.59 26.01
C SER A 104 7.74 23.31 26.85
N LEU A 105 7.78 22.12 26.21
CA LEU A 105 8.16 20.87 26.88
C LEU A 105 9.63 20.83 27.29
N ILE A 106 10.50 21.45 26.48
CA ILE A 106 11.94 21.54 26.79
C ILE A 106 12.16 22.47 28.00
N GLY A 107 11.21 23.34 28.30
CA GLY A 107 11.24 24.21 29.48
C GLY A 107 11.02 23.47 30.79
N SER A 108 11.25 24.17 31.90
CA SER A 108 11.17 23.63 33.26
C SER A 108 9.77 23.19 33.70
N ARG A 109 8.71 23.71 33.09
CA ARG A 109 7.33 23.46 33.55
C ARG A 109 6.85 22.04 33.24
N PHE A 110 7.17 21.52 32.06
CA PHE A 110 6.66 20.24 31.57
C PHE A 110 7.75 19.16 31.40
N ASP A 111 9.02 19.53 31.62
CA ASP A 111 10.22 18.69 31.67
C ASP A 111 10.16 17.41 30.82
N PHE A 112 10.54 17.58 29.57
CA PHE A 112 10.57 16.54 28.56
C PHE A 112 11.56 15.40 28.84
N ASP A 113 12.70 15.71 29.48
CA ASP A 113 13.77 14.76 29.74
C ASP A 113 13.39 13.74 30.82
N ARG A 114 12.41 14.07 31.68
CA ARG A 114 11.81 13.15 32.64
C ARG A 114 11.32 11.84 32.03
N TYR A 115 10.88 11.88 30.78
CA TYR A 115 10.38 10.70 30.06
C TYR A 115 11.48 9.99 29.25
N GLY A 116 12.74 10.43 29.37
CA GLY A 116 13.89 9.95 28.61
C GLY A 116 13.99 10.56 27.22
N LEU A 117 13.36 11.73 26.99
CA LEU A 117 13.38 12.42 25.71
C LEU A 117 14.39 13.56 25.68
N VAL A 118 15.50 13.31 24.99
CA VAL A 118 16.55 14.30 24.77
C VAL A 118 16.46 14.82 23.33
N PRO A 119 16.13 16.09 23.09
CA PRO A 119 16.02 16.61 21.74
C PRO A 119 17.40 16.65 21.05
N ARG A 120 17.46 16.13 19.82
CA ARG A 120 18.67 16.15 18.98
C ARG A 120 18.43 16.97 17.73
N SER A 121 19.39 17.80 17.35
CA SER A 121 19.33 18.61 16.13
C SER A 121 19.74 17.84 14.86
N SER A 122 20.41 16.70 15.02
CA SER A 122 20.86 15.86 13.91
C SER A 122 19.91 14.69 13.66
N PRO A 123 19.45 14.48 12.41
CA PRO A 123 18.61 13.32 12.08
C PRO A 123 19.31 11.99 12.30
N ARG A 124 20.64 11.93 12.17
CA ARG A 124 21.39 10.67 12.36
C ARG A 124 21.45 10.21 13.81
N GLN A 125 21.16 11.12 14.75
CA GLN A 125 21.16 10.86 16.18
C GLN A 125 19.75 10.69 16.75
N ALA A 126 18.70 11.08 16.02
CA ALA A 126 17.33 11.03 16.48
C ALA A 126 16.60 9.80 15.93
N ASP A 127 15.69 9.23 16.73
CA ASP A 127 14.84 8.08 16.37
C ASP A 127 13.35 8.46 16.29
N LEU A 128 12.94 9.54 16.94
CA LEU A 128 11.58 10.07 16.91
C LEU A 128 11.53 11.38 16.11
N ILE A 129 10.53 11.54 15.25
CA ILE A 129 10.25 12.83 14.59
C ILE A 129 8.84 13.29 14.95
N LEU A 130 8.75 14.43 15.66
CA LEU A 130 7.49 15.15 15.85
C LEU A 130 7.34 16.14 14.71
N THR A 131 6.32 15.94 13.87
CA THR A 131 6.01 16.89 12.79
C THR A 131 5.24 18.07 13.36
N ALA A 132 5.96 18.95 14.06
CA ALA A 132 5.41 20.10 14.78
C ALA A 132 5.19 21.31 13.85
N GLY A 133 4.16 21.24 13.02
CA GLY A 133 3.68 22.37 12.24
C GLY A 133 3.32 22.06 10.80
N THR A 134 2.85 23.08 10.09
CA THR A 134 2.40 22.96 8.70
C THR A 134 3.55 22.61 7.77
N VAL A 135 3.35 21.62 6.89
CA VAL A 135 4.32 21.24 5.86
C VAL A 135 3.89 21.88 4.54
N THR A 136 4.71 22.79 4.03
CA THR A 136 4.50 23.39 2.71
C THR A 136 5.05 22.47 1.62
N MET A 137 4.59 22.64 0.37
CA MET A 137 5.10 21.92 -0.80
C MET A 137 6.63 22.04 -0.94
N LYS A 138 7.19 23.20 -0.59
CA LYS A 138 8.64 23.44 -0.57
C LYS A 138 9.36 22.66 0.53
N MET A 139 8.74 22.52 1.70
CA MET A 139 9.33 21.80 2.83
C MET A 139 9.19 20.28 2.70
N ALA A 140 8.18 19.79 1.99
CA ALA A 140 7.89 18.37 1.79
C ALA A 140 9.11 17.50 1.42
N PRO A 141 9.89 17.80 0.37
CA PRO A 141 11.05 16.98 0.02
C PRO A 141 12.16 17.02 1.08
N SER A 142 12.29 18.14 1.81
CA SER A 142 13.27 18.25 2.89
C SER A 142 12.88 17.39 4.10
N LEU A 143 11.58 17.31 4.41
CA LEU A 143 11.07 16.44 5.47
C LEU A 143 11.29 14.96 5.13
N VAL A 144 11.01 14.54 3.90
CA VAL A 144 11.28 13.16 3.44
C VAL A 144 12.76 12.84 3.56
N ARG A 145 13.64 13.74 3.13
CA ARG A 145 15.10 13.57 3.26
C ARG A 145 15.55 13.44 4.71
N LEU A 146 14.99 14.23 5.63
CA LEU A 146 15.29 14.11 7.06
C LEU A 146 14.89 12.73 7.58
N TYR A 147 13.68 12.29 7.26
CA TYR A 147 13.17 10.97 7.65
C TYR A 147 14.03 9.83 7.08
N GLU A 148 14.49 9.92 5.84
CA GLU A 148 15.37 8.93 5.21
C GLU A 148 16.75 8.85 5.89
N GLN A 149 17.27 9.98 6.38
CA GLN A 149 18.57 10.05 7.06
C GLN A 149 18.56 9.55 8.50
N MET A 150 17.39 9.30 9.09
CA MET A 150 17.26 8.77 10.44
C MET A 150 17.53 7.26 10.49
N PRO A 151 18.23 6.77 11.53
CA PRO A 151 18.44 5.33 11.73
C PRO A 151 17.13 4.58 11.93
N GLU A 152 17.15 3.27 11.66
CA GLU A 152 16.08 2.37 12.08
C GLU A 152 16.38 1.83 13.48
N PRO A 153 15.39 1.70 14.38
CA PRO A 153 13.95 1.97 14.23
C PRO A 153 13.60 3.45 14.42
N LYS A 154 12.69 3.97 13.60
CA LYS A 154 12.20 5.36 13.71
C LYS A 154 10.68 5.43 13.85
N TYR A 155 10.22 6.51 14.49
CA TYR A 155 8.81 6.73 14.79
C TYR A 155 8.38 8.14 14.42
N VAL A 156 7.16 8.30 13.91
CA VAL A 156 6.62 9.59 13.44
C VAL A 156 5.35 9.93 14.21
N ILE A 157 5.31 11.11 14.82
CA ILE A 157 4.08 11.67 15.40
C ILE A 157 3.60 12.85 14.55
N ALA A 158 2.35 12.78 14.09
CA ALA A 158 1.65 13.89 13.44
C ALA A 158 1.10 14.82 14.51
N MET A 159 1.76 15.96 14.72
CA MET A 159 1.38 16.94 15.73
C MET A 159 0.60 18.09 15.10
N GLY A 160 -0.64 18.28 15.55
CA GLY A 160 -1.50 19.38 15.19
C GLY A 160 -2.34 19.14 13.94
N ALA A 161 -3.46 19.86 13.84
CA ALA A 161 -4.45 19.68 12.77
C ALA A 161 -3.84 19.82 11.36
N CYS A 162 -2.81 20.67 11.22
CA CYS A 162 -2.15 20.92 9.95
C CYS A 162 -1.43 19.68 9.39
N THR A 163 -0.85 18.83 10.24
CA THR A 163 -0.14 17.61 9.78
C THR A 163 -1.05 16.40 9.65
N ILE A 164 -2.25 16.41 10.23
CA ILE A 164 -3.21 15.31 10.08
C ILE A 164 -3.98 15.46 8.76
N THR A 165 -4.67 16.59 8.57
CA THR A 165 -5.57 16.82 7.42
C THR A 165 -5.21 18.04 6.58
N GLY A 166 -4.23 18.84 7.00
CA GLY A 166 -4.02 20.20 6.50
C GLY A 166 -4.69 21.27 7.38
N GLY A 167 -5.51 20.89 8.35
CA GLY A 167 -6.10 21.80 9.33
C GLY A 167 -6.91 22.92 8.66
N MET A 168 -6.74 24.15 9.11
CA MET A 168 -7.40 25.32 8.48
C MET A 168 -7.00 25.53 7.02
N PHE A 169 -5.87 24.98 6.59
CA PHE A 169 -5.35 25.14 5.23
C PHE A 169 -5.89 24.06 4.27
N SER A 170 -6.75 23.15 4.73
CA SER A 170 -7.26 22.05 3.89
C SER A 170 -8.17 22.51 2.76
N THR A 171 -8.90 23.61 2.92
CA THR A 171 -9.91 24.05 1.93
C THR A 171 -9.25 24.82 0.80
N ASP A 172 -8.63 25.96 1.10
CA ASP A 172 -8.28 26.97 0.07
C ASP A 172 -6.78 27.11 -0.21
N SER A 173 -5.91 26.40 0.53
CA SER A 173 -4.46 26.56 0.31
C SER A 173 -3.94 25.63 -0.78
N TYR A 174 -3.17 26.21 -1.72
CA TYR A 174 -2.44 25.48 -2.76
C TYR A 174 -1.05 25.03 -2.31
N SER A 175 -0.50 25.68 -1.28
CA SER A 175 0.91 25.56 -0.90
C SER A 175 1.16 24.58 0.24
N THR A 176 0.12 24.07 0.91
CA THR A 176 0.26 23.15 2.06
C THR A 176 -0.06 21.72 1.67
N VAL A 177 0.69 20.78 2.24
CA VAL A 177 0.42 19.36 2.09
C VAL A 177 -0.71 18.99 3.03
N ARG A 178 -1.82 18.48 2.47
CA ARG A 178 -2.98 18.03 3.24
C ARG A 178 -2.70 16.68 3.90
N GLY A 179 -2.02 16.72 5.04
CA GLY A 179 -1.63 15.54 5.82
C GLY A 179 -0.20 15.06 5.53
N VAL A 180 0.57 14.82 6.58
CA VAL A 180 1.96 14.35 6.51
C VAL A 180 2.07 12.86 6.16
N ASP A 181 0.99 12.11 6.37
CA ASP A 181 0.87 10.68 6.03
C ASP A 181 1.07 10.40 4.53
N LYS A 182 0.88 11.42 3.68
CA LYS A 182 1.18 11.34 2.24
C LYS A 182 2.68 11.28 1.93
N LEU A 183 3.52 11.74 2.86
CA LEU A 183 4.96 11.84 2.68
C LEU A 183 5.70 10.75 3.45
N ILE A 184 5.34 10.55 4.72
CA ILE A 184 6.00 9.64 5.65
C ILE A 184 4.95 8.90 6.49
N PRO A 185 5.18 7.63 6.84
CA PRO A 185 4.21 6.83 7.58
C PRO A 185 4.07 7.36 9.01
N VAL A 186 2.85 7.67 9.43
CA VAL A 186 2.57 8.21 10.78
C VAL A 186 2.23 7.10 11.77
N ASP A 187 2.85 7.12 12.95
CA ASP A 187 2.56 6.15 14.02
C ASP A 187 1.43 6.55 14.94
N VAL A 188 1.38 7.84 15.31
CA VAL A 188 0.41 8.42 16.24
C VAL A 188 -0.02 9.79 15.73
N TYR A 189 -1.33 10.01 15.75
CA TYR A 189 -1.95 11.29 15.42
C TYR A 189 -2.31 12.06 16.70
N LEU A 190 -1.90 13.32 16.79
CA LEU A 190 -2.18 14.22 17.90
C LEU A 190 -2.97 15.45 17.39
N PRO A 191 -4.31 15.49 17.57
CA PRO A 191 -5.11 16.64 17.19
C PRO A 191 -4.88 17.84 18.12
N GLY A 192 -5.01 19.06 17.57
CA GLY A 192 -4.88 20.32 18.30
C GLY A 192 -4.41 21.46 17.39
N CYS A 193 -4.61 22.72 17.78
CA CYS A 193 -4.18 23.88 16.99
C CYS A 193 -3.82 25.11 17.87
N PRO A 194 -2.65 25.11 18.53
CA PRO A 194 -1.75 23.98 18.74
C PRO A 194 -2.24 23.08 19.89
N PRO A 195 -1.85 21.79 19.94
CA PRO A 195 -2.17 20.93 21.08
C PRO A 195 -1.42 21.41 22.32
N LYS A 196 -2.07 21.34 23.49
CA LYS A 196 -1.44 21.70 24.76
C LYS A 196 -0.25 20.77 25.06
N PRO A 197 0.77 21.23 25.82
CA PRO A 197 1.95 20.42 26.13
C PRO A 197 1.62 19.07 26.80
N GLU A 198 0.60 19.05 27.67
CA GLU A 198 0.18 17.80 28.33
C GLU A 198 -0.38 16.78 27.33
N ALA A 199 -1.00 17.23 26.24
CA ALA A 199 -1.50 16.36 25.18
C ALA A 199 -0.36 15.75 24.36
N ILE A 200 0.78 16.45 24.25
CA ILE A 200 1.98 15.91 23.60
C ILE A 200 2.56 14.77 24.46
N ILE A 201 2.60 14.93 25.78
CA ILE A 201 3.03 13.88 26.72
C ILE A 201 2.11 12.64 26.63
N ASP A 202 0.79 12.84 26.46
CA ASP A 202 -0.14 11.74 26.22
C ASP A 202 0.13 11.03 24.88
N ALA A 203 0.42 11.77 23.80
CA ALA A 203 0.78 11.18 22.51
C ALA A 203 2.07 10.33 22.62
N ILE A 204 3.07 10.80 23.36
CA ILE A 204 4.29 10.04 23.65
C ILE A 204 3.97 8.79 24.46
N THR A 205 3.09 8.89 25.47
CA THR A 205 2.65 7.74 26.26
C THR A 205 1.94 6.69 25.40
N LYS A 206 1.12 7.13 24.43
CA LYS A 206 0.50 6.25 23.43
C LYS A 206 1.54 5.60 22.51
N LEU A 207 2.55 6.36 22.07
CA LEU A 207 3.65 5.82 21.28
C LEU A 207 4.43 4.75 22.05
N ARG A 208 4.77 5.00 23.32
CA ARG A 208 5.46 4.00 24.18
C ARG A 208 4.66 2.71 24.32
N LYS A 209 3.34 2.81 24.48
CA LYS A 209 2.43 1.65 24.49
C LYS A 209 2.43 0.89 23.16
N LYS A 210 2.57 1.59 22.02
CA LYS A 210 2.71 0.97 20.70
C LYS A 210 4.03 0.21 20.59
N ILE A 211 5.16 0.83 20.96
CA ILE A 211 6.50 0.23 20.94
C ILE A 211 6.57 -1.02 21.82
N SER A 212 5.97 -0.99 23.01
CA SER A 212 5.94 -2.13 23.93
C SER A 212 5.31 -3.39 23.33
N ARG A 213 4.44 -3.26 22.33
CA ARG A 213 3.75 -4.38 21.68
C ARG A 213 4.44 -4.85 20.39
N GLU A 214 5.48 -4.15 19.93
CA GLU A 214 6.18 -4.52 18.70
C GLU A 214 7.02 -5.78 18.92
N ILE A 215 6.99 -6.69 17.94
CA ILE A 215 7.93 -7.81 17.84
C ILE A 215 9.08 -7.34 16.94
N TYR A 216 10.32 -7.40 17.44
CA TYR A 216 11.49 -6.84 16.75
C TYR A 216 11.67 -7.35 15.29
N GLU A 217 11.42 -8.64 15.05
CA GLU A 217 11.53 -9.29 13.73
C GLU A 217 10.58 -8.70 12.66
N ASP A 218 9.36 -8.31 13.04
CA ASP A 218 8.31 -7.86 12.11
C ASP A 218 8.63 -6.50 11.45
N LYS A 219 9.44 -5.67 12.11
CA LYS A 219 9.76 -4.33 11.61
C LYS A 219 10.93 -4.35 10.61
N MET A 220 11.88 -5.28 10.76
CA MET A 220 12.96 -5.45 9.79
C MET A 220 12.49 -6.05 8.46
N SER A 221 11.51 -6.97 8.49
CA SER A 221 10.96 -7.63 7.29
C SER A 221 10.12 -6.67 6.44
N SER A 222 9.17 -5.97 7.06
CA SER A 222 8.31 -4.98 6.39
C SER A 222 9.09 -3.81 5.76
N GLN A 223 10.22 -3.41 6.35
CA GLN A 223 11.06 -2.31 5.82
C GLN A 223 12.00 -2.77 4.69
N ARG A 224 12.54 -4.01 4.75
CA ARG A 224 13.37 -4.59 3.66
C ARG A 224 12.60 -4.71 2.35
N GLU A 225 11.30 -4.98 2.42
CA GLU A 225 10.43 -5.11 1.24
C GLU A 225 10.20 -3.75 0.55
N ASN A 226 10.10 -2.67 1.32
CA ASN A 226 9.85 -1.31 0.83
C ASN A 226 11.08 -0.59 0.25
N ARG A 227 12.31 -1.02 0.56
CA ARG A 227 13.56 -0.37 0.08
C ARG A 227 13.99 -0.76 -1.34
N SER A 228 13.39 -1.79 -1.93
CA SER A 228 13.70 -2.17 -3.31
C SER A 228 13.09 -1.13 -4.27
N PRO A 229 13.82 -0.52 -5.23
CA PRO A 229 13.27 0.49 -6.14
C PRO A 229 12.07 -0.02 -6.94
N GLY A 230 10.85 0.11 -6.42
CA GLY A 230 9.62 -0.41 -7.03
C GLY A 230 8.78 -1.41 -6.21
N GLY A 231 9.13 -1.67 -4.94
CA GLY A 231 8.25 -2.34 -3.97
C GLY A 231 7.84 -3.78 -4.32
N LEU A 232 6.72 -4.22 -3.75
CA LEU A 232 6.05 -5.50 -4.03
C LEU A 232 5.44 -5.51 -5.44
N LEU A 233 5.49 -6.65 -6.11
CA LEU A 233 4.72 -6.88 -7.34
C LEU A 233 3.31 -7.31 -6.94
N ALA A 234 2.30 -6.89 -7.70
CA ALA A 234 0.94 -7.34 -7.50
C ALA A 234 0.37 -7.86 -8.83
N SER A 235 -0.20 -9.07 -8.82
CA SER A 235 -1.03 -9.58 -9.90
C SER A 235 -2.49 -9.37 -9.51
N VAL A 236 -3.26 -8.71 -10.38
CA VAL A 236 -4.65 -8.33 -10.12
C VAL A 236 -5.55 -9.00 -11.14
N TYR A 237 -6.50 -9.79 -10.67
CA TYR A 237 -7.52 -10.44 -11.49
C TYR A 237 -8.87 -9.77 -11.23
N HIS A 238 -9.47 -9.22 -12.27
CA HIS A 238 -10.84 -8.71 -12.24
C HIS A 238 -11.77 -9.78 -12.82
N LEU A 239 -12.56 -10.40 -11.94
CA LEU A 239 -13.54 -11.41 -12.29
C LEU A 239 -14.90 -10.74 -12.32
N THR A 240 -15.41 -10.47 -13.51
CA THR A 240 -16.73 -9.87 -13.68
C THR A 240 -17.74 -10.97 -13.97
N ARG A 241 -18.71 -11.16 -13.08
CA ARG A 241 -19.88 -11.98 -13.38
C ARG A 241 -20.84 -11.14 -14.20
N ILE A 242 -21.11 -11.58 -15.42
CA ILE A 242 -22.07 -10.92 -16.30
C ILE A 242 -23.25 -11.87 -16.45
N GLU A 243 -24.36 -11.47 -15.84
CA GLU A 243 -25.63 -12.15 -16.04
C GLU A 243 -26.55 -11.28 -16.87
N TYR A 244 -27.30 -11.91 -17.76
CA TYR A 244 -28.30 -11.21 -18.55
C TYR A 244 -29.40 -10.65 -17.65
N GLY A 245 -29.45 -9.32 -17.52
CA GLY A 245 -30.50 -8.61 -16.80
C GLY A 245 -30.06 -7.88 -15.51
N ILE A 246 -28.77 -7.88 -15.17
CA ILE A 246 -28.24 -7.09 -14.05
C ILE A 246 -27.64 -5.77 -14.59
N ASN A 247 -28.11 -4.63 -14.07
CA ASN A 247 -27.66 -3.28 -14.46
C ASN A 247 -26.28 -2.89 -13.92
N GLN A 248 -25.78 -3.61 -12.91
CA GLN A 248 -24.44 -3.45 -12.35
C GLN A 248 -23.73 -4.80 -12.38
N PRO A 249 -22.63 -4.95 -13.14
CA PRO A 249 -21.87 -6.19 -13.13
C PRO A 249 -21.27 -6.43 -11.73
N GLU A 250 -21.39 -7.65 -11.21
CA GLU A 250 -20.70 -8.04 -9.97
C GLU A 250 -19.23 -8.27 -10.31
N GLU A 251 -18.34 -7.45 -9.73
CA GLU A 251 -16.89 -7.54 -9.94
C GLU A 251 -16.21 -8.04 -8.66
N ILE A 252 -15.48 -9.14 -8.77
CA ILE A 252 -14.57 -9.63 -7.75
C ILE A 252 -13.14 -9.29 -8.19
N CYS A 253 -12.44 -8.52 -7.40
CA CYS A 253 -11.03 -8.18 -7.63
C CYS A 253 -10.16 -9.05 -6.70
N ILE A 254 -9.33 -9.91 -7.28
CA ILE A 254 -8.33 -10.69 -6.53
C ILE A 254 -6.97 -10.05 -6.74
N LYS A 255 -6.36 -9.55 -5.68
CA LYS A 255 -5.02 -8.97 -5.70
C LYS A 255 -4.07 -9.88 -4.94
N VAL A 256 -3.00 -10.31 -5.62
CA VAL A 256 -1.96 -11.17 -5.04
C VAL A 256 -0.66 -10.40 -5.03
N PHE A 257 -0.15 -10.11 -3.84
CA PHE A 257 1.15 -9.47 -3.63
C PHE A 257 2.27 -10.50 -3.57
N VAL A 258 3.40 -10.18 -4.21
CA VAL A 258 4.56 -11.09 -4.29
C VAL A 258 5.87 -10.33 -4.17
N ALA A 259 6.81 -10.94 -3.46
CA ALA A 259 8.18 -10.46 -3.36
C ALA A 259 8.88 -10.44 -4.73
N ARG A 260 9.56 -9.34 -5.01
CA ARG A 260 10.16 -9.07 -6.33
C ARG A 260 11.38 -9.93 -6.69
N LYS A 261 12.09 -10.46 -5.68
CA LYS A 261 13.30 -11.29 -5.88
C LYS A 261 12.97 -12.66 -6.46
N ASN A 262 11.83 -13.24 -6.10
CA ASN A 262 11.37 -14.54 -6.60
C ASN A 262 9.84 -14.53 -6.70
N PRO A 263 9.27 -13.82 -7.70
CA PRO A 263 7.83 -13.63 -7.78
C PRO A 263 7.14 -14.87 -8.34
N ARG A 264 6.68 -15.77 -7.46
CA ARG A 264 5.93 -16.97 -7.83
C ARG A 264 4.47 -16.90 -7.35
N ILE A 265 3.54 -17.27 -8.22
CA ILE A 265 2.09 -17.28 -7.95
C ILE A 265 1.50 -18.59 -8.52
N PRO A 266 0.51 -19.23 -7.87
CA PRO A 266 -0.25 -20.30 -8.52
C PRO A 266 -1.08 -19.78 -9.70
N SER A 267 -0.99 -20.44 -10.85
CA SER A 267 -1.80 -20.13 -12.03
C SER A 267 -3.29 -20.40 -11.80
N ILE A 268 -4.14 -19.51 -12.31
CA ILE A 268 -5.61 -19.66 -12.32
C ILE A 268 -6.08 -20.26 -13.67
N PHE A 269 -5.17 -20.52 -14.61
CA PHE A 269 -5.47 -21.06 -15.95
C PHE A 269 -6.48 -22.23 -15.96
N TRP A 270 -6.35 -23.15 -15.00
CA TRP A 270 -7.22 -24.33 -14.92
C TRP A 270 -8.66 -24.01 -14.50
N VAL A 271 -8.85 -22.89 -13.79
CA VAL A 271 -10.15 -22.36 -13.40
C VAL A 271 -10.70 -21.41 -14.48
N TRP A 272 -9.83 -20.55 -15.03
CA TRP A 272 -10.18 -19.55 -16.04
C TRP A 272 -9.17 -19.58 -17.20
N LYS A 273 -9.54 -20.23 -18.31
CA LYS A 273 -8.64 -20.41 -19.47
C LYS A 273 -8.19 -19.10 -20.15
N SER A 274 -9.05 -18.08 -20.20
CA SER A 274 -8.67 -16.76 -20.75
C SER A 274 -7.63 -16.00 -19.91
N ALA A 275 -7.31 -16.44 -18.69
CA ALA A 275 -6.20 -15.91 -17.92
C ALA A 275 -4.84 -16.21 -18.59
N ASP A 276 -4.81 -17.11 -19.58
CA ASP A 276 -3.61 -17.50 -20.32
C ASP A 276 -2.79 -16.33 -20.85
N PHE A 277 -3.45 -15.37 -21.50
CA PHE A 277 -2.79 -14.21 -22.07
C PHE A 277 -2.25 -13.27 -20.98
N GLN A 278 -3.06 -13.01 -19.95
CA GLN A 278 -2.70 -12.11 -18.84
C GLN A 278 -1.52 -12.64 -18.03
N GLU A 279 -1.49 -13.95 -17.75
CA GLU A 279 -0.40 -14.60 -17.03
C GLU A 279 0.90 -14.60 -17.84
N LYS A 280 0.82 -14.87 -19.15
CA LYS A 280 1.98 -14.79 -20.06
C LYS A 280 2.50 -13.38 -20.23
N GLU A 281 1.62 -12.39 -20.36
CA GLU A 281 1.98 -10.97 -20.42
C GLU A 281 2.66 -10.51 -19.12
N SER A 282 2.10 -10.89 -17.98
CA SER A 282 2.68 -10.58 -16.66
C SER A 282 4.05 -11.25 -16.47
N TYR A 283 4.22 -12.48 -16.96
CA TYR A 283 5.52 -13.15 -16.98
C TYR A 283 6.54 -12.44 -17.88
N ASP A 284 6.12 -12.02 -19.07
CA ASP A 284 7.00 -11.39 -20.04
C ASP A 284 7.45 -9.98 -19.61
N MET A 285 6.49 -9.16 -19.17
CA MET A 285 6.71 -7.74 -18.90
C MET A 285 7.17 -7.44 -17.47
N LEU A 286 6.73 -8.22 -16.48
CA LEU A 286 7.00 -8.02 -15.05
C LEU A 286 7.76 -9.17 -14.39
N GLY A 287 7.87 -10.33 -15.06
CA GLY A 287 8.65 -11.47 -14.58
C GLY A 287 8.00 -12.27 -13.47
N ILE A 288 6.67 -12.22 -13.34
CA ILE A 288 5.91 -13.02 -12.39
C ILE A 288 5.77 -14.44 -12.96
N SER A 289 6.31 -15.46 -12.28
CA SER A 289 6.19 -16.84 -12.72
C SER A 289 4.95 -17.51 -12.14
N TYR A 290 4.16 -18.15 -13.00
CA TYR A 290 2.94 -18.85 -12.62
C TYR A 290 3.14 -20.35 -12.53
N ASP A 291 3.03 -20.90 -11.32
CA ASP A 291 3.13 -22.34 -11.05
C ASP A 291 1.90 -23.06 -11.62
N ASN A 292 2.07 -24.26 -12.19
CA ASN A 292 1.03 -25.07 -12.86
C ASN A 292 0.46 -24.51 -14.17
N HIS A 293 1.03 -23.46 -14.75
CA HIS A 293 0.63 -22.96 -16.05
C HIS A 293 1.15 -23.89 -17.19
N PRO A 294 0.33 -24.29 -18.18
CA PRO A 294 0.70 -25.35 -19.14
C PRO A 294 1.81 -24.96 -20.13
N ARG A 295 1.97 -23.67 -20.46
CA ARG A 295 3.03 -23.21 -21.37
C ARG A 295 3.42 -21.76 -21.09
N LEU A 296 4.18 -21.54 -20.01
CA LEU A 296 4.60 -20.19 -19.64
C LEU A 296 5.79 -19.77 -20.51
N LYS A 297 5.53 -18.92 -21.50
CA LYS A 297 6.54 -18.41 -22.43
C LYS A 297 6.30 -16.93 -22.69
N ARG A 298 7.35 -16.23 -23.11
CA ARG A 298 7.24 -14.84 -23.59
C ARG A 298 6.37 -14.77 -24.84
N ILE A 299 5.64 -13.68 -24.98
CA ILE A 299 4.66 -13.47 -26.05
C ILE A 299 4.79 -12.11 -26.74
N LEU A 300 5.22 -11.08 -26.01
CA LEU A 300 5.42 -9.73 -26.51
C LEU A 300 6.89 -9.49 -26.85
N MET A 301 7.81 -9.92 -25.99
CA MET A 301 9.25 -9.71 -26.17
C MET A 301 9.91 -10.90 -26.88
N PRO A 302 10.98 -10.64 -27.67
CA PRO A 302 11.75 -11.71 -28.26
C PRO A 302 12.41 -12.58 -27.18
N GLU A 303 12.65 -13.86 -27.49
CA GLU A 303 13.24 -14.81 -26.54
C GLU A 303 14.64 -14.39 -26.08
N SER A 304 15.36 -13.62 -26.91
CA SER A 304 16.69 -13.05 -26.61
C SER A 304 16.66 -11.85 -25.65
N TRP A 305 15.48 -11.32 -25.29
CA TRP A 305 15.38 -10.14 -24.43
C TRP A 305 15.91 -10.42 -23.02
N LEU A 306 16.71 -9.53 -22.45
CA LEU A 306 17.23 -9.68 -21.09
C LEU A 306 16.45 -8.76 -20.16
N GLY A 307 15.92 -9.30 -19.06
CA GLY A 307 15.13 -8.54 -18.08
C GLY A 307 13.64 -8.41 -18.40
N TRP A 308 12.99 -7.41 -17.76
CA TRP A 308 11.53 -7.21 -17.74
C TRP A 308 11.19 -5.72 -17.85
N PRO A 309 10.72 -5.23 -19.02
CA PRO A 309 10.63 -3.80 -19.30
C PRO A 309 9.74 -2.97 -18.37
N LEU A 310 8.66 -3.53 -17.83
CA LEU A 310 7.73 -2.77 -16.96
C LEU A 310 8.20 -2.68 -15.51
N ARG A 311 9.38 -3.23 -15.19
CA ARG A 311 9.97 -3.11 -13.86
C ARG A 311 10.68 -1.76 -13.69
N LYS A 312 10.45 -1.10 -12.56
CA LYS A 312 11.11 0.18 -12.21
C LYS A 312 12.64 0.10 -12.04
N ASP A 313 13.18 -1.10 -11.82
CA ASP A 313 14.61 -1.40 -11.69
C ASP A 313 15.21 -1.95 -12.99
N TYR A 314 14.42 -2.00 -14.07
CA TYR A 314 14.91 -2.41 -15.38
C TYR A 314 15.83 -1.34 -15.95
N ILE A 315 17.09 -1.73 -16.18
CA ILE A 315 18.06 -0.90 -16.90
C ILE A 315 17.92 -1.27 -18.37
N ALA A 316 17.45 -0.34 -19.19
CA ALA A 316 17.36 -0.55 -20.62
C ALA A 316 18.77 -0.75 -21.20
N PRO A 317 19.00 -1.77 -22.03
CA PRO A 317 20.29 -1.94 -22.70
C PRO A 317 20.54 -0.76 -23.64
N ASN A 318 21.77 -0.23 -23.63
CA ASN A 318 22.21 0.99 -24.35
C ASN A 318 21.88 1.03 -25.85
N PHE A 319 21.51 -0.10 -26.47
CA PHE A 319 21.13 -0.19 -27.88
C PHE A 319 19.76 0.45 -28.19
N TYR A 320 18.91 0.66 -27.18
CA TYR A 320 17.54 1.19 -27.33
C TYR A 320 17.35 2.62 -26.79
N GLU A 321 18.44 3.30 -26.41
CA GLU A 321 18.37 4.74 -26.16
C GLU A 321 18.03 5.43 -27.49
N ILE A 322 16.78 5.87 -27.59
CA ILE A 322 16.33 6.80 -28.61
C ILE A 322 17.26 8.00 -28.49
N GLN A 323 18.08 8.20 -29.53
CA GLN A 323 18.94 9.36 -29.68
C GLN A 323 18.16 10.60 -29.24
N ASP A 324 18.74 11.29 -28.27
CA ASP A 324 18.20 12.43 -27.55
C ASP A 324 17.25 13.27 -28.40
N ALA A 325 15.97 13.27 -28.01
CA ALA A 325 15.04 14.31 -28.43
C ALA A 325 15.49 15.62 -27.75
N HIS A 326 16.40 16.32 -28.44
CA HIS A 326 16.82 17.68 -28.16
C HIS A 326 15.65 18.66 -28.11
#